data_AF-A0A3P6AHK6-F1
#
_entry.id   AF-A0A3P6AHK6-F1
#
_cell.length_a   1.000
_cell.length_b   1.000
_cell.length_c   1.000
_cell.angle_alpha   90.00
_cell.angle_beta   90.00
_cell.angle_gamma   90.00
#
_symmetry.space_group_name_H-M   'P 1'
#
loop_
_entity.id
_entity.type
_entity.pdbx_description
1 polymer ?
#
loop_
_entity_poly.entity_id
_entity_poly.type
_entity_poly.pdbx_seq_one_letter_code
_entity_poly.pdbx_strand_id
1 'polypeptide(L)'
;MVLSFDGSPASIGMNMSTGCEFPTIQTFERAPSAADFESGGELTNFPAVFRGCASDWEACSKWNPFSNGLDYLEERAGSVEVEAMLSRTAPIFNGDIRSHERVSMPFSDFIRLCKQHMISKEKGSGVDAKSASLTPPLPQDPTTPGQIYLAQFPILNDEKEEKVQLKILRQDLQTPSLLGGKSLSSINFWMNSAQARSSTHYDPHHNLLCVVSGCKKVVLWPPSASPSLYPMPIYGEASNHSSVGLDNPNLSDYPRAELSLQFSQEVTLNAGDAVFIPEGWFHQVDSDELTIAVNFWWQSNIMSNMPEHMDSYYLRRITRRLIDREMSLLVSKPSSTLLKQPSEHLDQCKIGQTEGGDGNSSNQSIEKGISTLREKTPLHDLDPSASHALHDLISLVHDHVNAVGTSRELQHTSPSSSDIAPERDSSKILVNALSSLEDDRVAHMLWNLEASKLRDVLLAMARYFPRTLEALIIHMLSPVAAEVLTQKFDEIDQQSGEEDRSQFYREFYGAFDDESAAMDIILTRKETFAFQAFKNVLDKYLGVHITSPTTNL
;
A
#
# COMPACT_ATOMS: atom_id res chain seq x y z
N MET A 1 10.18 -0.40 -36.40
CA MET A 1 11.38 -0.57 -37.25
C MET A 1 12.36 -1.36 -36.42
N VAL A 2 12.53 -2.64 -36.76
CA VAL A 2 13.43 -3.59 -36.09
C VAL A 2 14.85 -3.27 -36.54
N LEU A 3 15.77 -3.01 -35.62
CA LEU A 3 17.19 -3.08 -35.93
C LEU A 3 17.66 -4.50 -35.66
N SER A 4 17.66 -5.30 -36.72
CA SER A 4 18.34 -6.58 -36.83
C SER A 4 19.84 -6.34 -36.94
N PHE A 5 20.60 -6.84 -35.97
CA PHE A 5 22.03 -7.10 -36.15
C PHE A 5 22.20 -8.59 -36.40
N ASP A 6 22.36 -8.94 -37.67
CA ASP A 6 22.84 -10.26 -38.11
C ASP A 6 24.36 -10.34 -37.88
N GLY A 7 24.77 -11.32 -37.08
CA GLY A 7 26.16 -11.69 -36.89
C GLY A 7 26.24 -13.00 -36.08
N SER A 8 26.61 -14.09 -36.75
CA SER A 8 26.82 -15.43 -36.20
C SER A 8 27.70 -15.46 -34.93
N PRO A 9 27.60 -16.51 -34.10
CA PRO A 9 28.00 -16.46 -32.70
C PRO A 9 29.53 -16.51 -32.57
N ALA A 10 30.15 -15.33 -32.49
CA ALA A 10 31.43 -15.22 -31.82
C ALA A 10 31.12 -15.42 -30.33
N SER A 11 31.63 -16.50 -29.77
CA SER A 11 31.73 -16.76 -28.34
C SER A 11 32.52 -15.63 -27.68
N ILE A 12 31.86 -14.50 -27.42
CA ILE A 12 32.31 -13.53 -26.44
C ILE A 12 31.91 -14.15 -25.12
N GLY A 13 32.82 -14.94 -24.56
CA GLY A 13 32.83 -15.17 -23.14
C GLY A 13 32.90 -13.80 -22.48
N MET A 14 31.75 -13.28 -22.06
CA MET A 14 31.72 -12.26 -21.02
C MET A 14 32.27 -12.93 -19.78
N ASN A 15 33.58 -12.81 -19.64
CA ASN A 15 34.28 -13.04 -18.41
C ASN A 15 33.85 -11.92 -17.45
N MET A 16 32.66 -12.07 -16.84
CA MET A 16 32.29 -11.28 -15.67
C MET A 16 33.06 -11.85 -14.48
N SER A 17 34.34 -11.50 -14.38
CA SER A 17 35.12 -11.73 -13.17
C SER A 17 35.36 -10.39 -12.47
N THR A 18 34.50 -10.07 -11.49
CA THR A 18 34.78 -9.46 -10.18
C THR A 18 33.41 -9.16 -9.56
N GLY A 19 32.88 -9.91 -8.60
CA GLY A 19 33.52 -10.13 -7.30
C GLY A 19 33.02 -9.14 -6.23
N CYS A 20 31.78 -8.67 -6.27
CA CYS A 20 31.12 -8.20 -5.04
C CYS A 20 30.58 -9.41 -4.29
N GLU A 21 31.47 -10.15 -3.62
CA GLU A 21 31.03 -10.97 -2.49
C GLU A 21 30.50 -9.98 -1.44
N PHE A 22 29.18 -9.93 -1.29
CA PHE A 22 28.60 -9.14 -0.21
C PHE A 22 29.09 -9.73 1.12
N PRO A 23 29.50 -8.87 2.08
CA PRO A 23 29.87 -9.32 3.41
C PRO A 23 28.81 -10.26 3.97
N THR A 24 29.26 -11.37 4.55
CA THR A 24 28.36 -12.25 5.30
C THR A 24 27.72 -11.47 6.44
N ILE A 25 26.42 -11.65 6.65
CA ILE A 25 25.68 -11.01 7.75
C ILE A 25 26.38 -11.35 9.06
N GLN A 26 26.87 -10.30 9.74
CA GLN A 26 27.58 -10.47 11.00
C GLN A 26 26.59 -10.75 12.12
N THR A 27 26.91 -11.72 12.97
CA THR A 27 26.16 -12.02 14.19
C THR A 27 26.98 -11.57 15.40
N PHE A 28 26.38 -10.73 16.22
CA PHE A 28 26.95 -10.22 17.46
C PHE A 28 26.24 -10.86 18.65
N GLU A 29 27.00 -11.36 19.62
CA GLU A 29 26.47 -11.95 20.86
C GLU A 29 25.83 -10.91 21.80
N ARG A 30 26.05 -9.62 21.52
CA ARG A 30 25.44 -8.50 22.25
C ARG A 30 25.26 -7.31 21.33
N ALA A 31 24.20 -6.55 21.53
CA ALA A 31 24.00 -5.27 20.88
C ALA A 31 25.15 -4.28 21.22
N PRO A 32 25.70 -3.56 20.22
CA PRO A 32 26.68 -2.51 20.45
C PRO A 32 26.07 -1.29 21.14
N SER A 33 26.92 -0.34 21.54
CA SER A 33 26.47 1.00 21.92
C SER A 33 25.95 1.76 20.70
N ALA A 34 25.13 2.80 20.90
CA ALA A 34 24.65 3.65 19.81
C ALA A 34 25.80 4.25 18.99
N ALA A 35 26.89 4.70 19.65
CA ALA A 35 28.05 5.27 18.98
C ALA A 35 28.83 4.25 18.15
N ASP A 36 28.99 3.02 18.66
CA ASP A 36 29.65 1.94 17.91
C ASP A 36 28.81 1.48 16.72
N PHE A 37 27.48 1.45 16.89
CA PHE A 37 26.56 1.14 15.80
C PHE A 37 26.57 2.21 14.71
N GLU A 38 26.49 3.48 15.08
CA GLU A 38 26.52 4.61 14.14
C GLU A 38 27.85 4.68 13.39
N SER A 39 28.99 4.54 14.08
CA SER A 39 30.33 4.64 13.46
C SER A 39 30.71 3.46 12.57
N GLY A 40 30.00 2.33 12.67
CA GLY A 40 30.29 1.11 11.92
C GLY A 40 29.08 0.54 11.18
N GLY A 41 28.19 -0.13 11.92
CA GLY A 41 27.10 -0.93 11.36
C GLY A 41 26.12 -0.12 10.49
N GLU A 42 25.72 1.06 10.95
CA GLU A 42 24.73 1.89 10.25
C GLU A 42 25.32 2.53 8.98
N LEU A 43 26.52 3.09 9.06
CA LEU A 43 27.19 3.74 7.93
C LEU A 43 27.52 2.81 6.77
N THR A 44 27.73 1.52 7.06
CA THR A 44 28.03 0.53 6.03
C THR A 44 26.79 0.08 5.26
N ASN A 45 25.59 0.29 5.80
CA ASN A 45 24.32 -0.15 5.22
C ASN A 45 24.30 -1.66 4.90
N PHE A 46 24.78 -2.45 5.85
CA PHE A 46 24.76 -3.91 5.80
C PHE A 46 23.95 -4.48 6.96
N PRO A 47 23.20 -5.58 6.74
CA PRO A 47 22.45 -6.22 7.81
C PRO A 47 23.36 -6.81 8.88
N ALA A 48 22.85 -6.84 10.11
CA ALA A 48 23.53 -7.42 11.26
C ALA A 48 22.52 -8.09 12.20
N VAL A 49 22.91 -9.20 12.82
CA VAL A 49 22.12 -9.90 13.84
C VAL A 49 22.70 -9.62 15.21
N PHE A 50 21.84 -9.32 16.17
CA PHE A 50 22.20 -9.08 17.57
C PHE A 50 21.48 -10.09 18.45
N ARG A 51 22.23 -11.07 18.98
CA ARG A 51 21.69 -12.09 19.87
C ARG A 51 21.32 -11.49 21.22
N GLY A 52 20.17 -11.91 21.73
CA GLY A 52 19.64 -11.46 23.02
C GLY A 52 19.45 -9.95 23.17
N CYS A 53 19.32 -9.21 22.07
CA CYS A 53 19.13 -7.76 22.05
C CYS A 53 17.88 -7.29 22.79
N ALA A 54 16.85 -8.14 22.86
CA ALA A 54 15.56 -7.88 23.53
C ALA A 54 15.31 -8.84 24.70
N SER A 55 16.29 -9.67 25.09
CA SER A 55 16.09 -10.71 26.10
C SER A 55 15.76 -10.18 27.50
N ASP A 56 16.09 -8.93 27.80
CA ASP A 56 15.82 -8.25 29.06
C ASP A 56 14.47 -7.51 29.11
N TRP A 57 13.72 -7.52 28.01
CA TRP A 57 12.38 -6.92 27.99
C TRP A 57 11.40 -7.75 28.81
N GLU A 58 10.58 -7.06 29.60
CA GLU A 58 9.48 -7.72 30.31
C GLU A 58 8.52 -8.41 29.33
N ALA A 59 8.35 -7.85 28.12
CA ALA A 59 7.57 -8.41 27.04
C ALA A 59 7.94 -9.87 26.70
N CYS A 60 9.23 -10.24 26.69
CA CYS A 60 9.67 -11.61 26.39
C CYS A 60 9.11 -12.64 27.38
N SER A 61 8.83 -12.22 28.62
CA SER A 61 8.17 -13.06 29.62
C SER A 61 6.64 -12.89 29.63
N LYS A 62 6.15 -11.65 29.62
CA LYS A 62 4.73 -11.31 29.79
C LYS A 62 3.87 -11.60 28.56
N TRP A 63 4.43 -11.55 27.35
CA TRP A 63 3.66 -11.71 26.12
C TRP A 63 3.75 -13.11 25.54
N ASN A 64 4.58 -13.99 26.12
CA ASN A 64 4.82 -15.32 25.61
C ASN A 64 3.53 -16.17 25.61
N PRO A 65 3.02 -16.60 24.43
CA PRO A 65 1.77 -17.34 24.33
C PRO A 65 1.74 -18.65 25.11
N PHE A 66 2.91 -19.27 25.34
CA PHE A 66 3.05 -20.54 26.03
C PHE A 66 3.17 -20.40 27.56
N SER A 67 3.14 -19.17 28.09
CA SER A 67 3.19 -18.88 29.52
C SER A 67 2.16 -17.81 29.93
N ASN A 68 0.89 -18.03 29.57
CA ASN A 68 -0.25 -17.14 29.82
C ASN A 68 -0.15 -15.74 29.20
N GLY A 69 0.78 -15.51 28.27
CA GLY A 69 0.95 -14.18 27.68
C GLY A 69 -0.22 -13.72 26.81
N LEU A 70 -1.00 -14.66 26.27
CA LEU A 70 -2.25 -14.32 25.58
C LEU A 70 -3.28 -13.71 26.54
N ASP A 71 -3.43 -14.25 27.75
CA ASP A 71 -4.34 -13.68 28.75
C ASP A 71 -3.88 -12.28 29.18
N TYR A 72 -2.56 -12.09 29.35
CA TYR A 72 -1.99 -10.79 29.65
C TYR A 72 -2.28 -9.75 28.56
N LEU A 73 -2.03 -10.09 27.30
CA LEU A 73 -2.28 -9.20 26.16
C LEU A 73 -3.77 -8.83 26.02
N GLU A 74 -4.67 -9.80 26.24
CA GLU A 74 -6.11 -9.58 26.25
C GLU A 74 -6.54 -8.66 27.39
N GLU A 75 -6.01 -8.84 28.61
CA GLU A 75 -6.32 -7.96 29.75
C GLU A 75 -5.85 -6.52 29.50
N ARG A 76 -4.67 -6.35 28.89
CA ARG A 76 -4.04 -5.04 28.70
C ARG A 76 -4.62 -4.23 27.54
N ALA A 77 -4.97 -4.90 26.45
CA ALA A 77 -5.34 -4.24 25.20
C ALA A 77 -6.59 -4.83 24.55
N GLY A 78 -7.32 -5.74 25.19
CA GLY A 78 -8.41 -6.49 24.56
C GLY A 78 -9.56 -5.63 23.99
N SER A 79 -9.79 -4.44 24.54
CA SER A 79 -10.80 -3.49 24.06
C SER A 79 -10.30 -2.58 22.92
N VAL A 80 -9.03 -2.67 22.55
CA VAL A 80 -8.46 -1.88 21.45
C VAL A 80 -8.93 -2.49 20.13
N GLU A 81 -9.49 -1.69 19.25
CA GLU A 81 -9.79 -2.13 17.88
C GLU A 81 -8.49 -2.31 17.09
N VAL A 82 -8.40 -3.43 16.36
CA VAL A 82 -7.25 -3.79 15.52
C VAL A 82 -7.69 -4.19 14.13
N GLU A 83 -6.86 -3.90 13.14
CA GLU A 83 -7.09 -4.29 11.74
C GLU A 83 -6.25 -5.53 11.40
N ALA A 84 -6.85 -6.71 11.57
CA ALA A 84 -6.20 -7.97 11.22
C ALA A 84 -6.21 -8.20 9.71
N MET A 85 -5.07 -8.61 9.15
CA MET A 85 -4.98 -9.01 7.75
C MET A 85 -5.46 -10.45 7.58
N LEU A 86 -6.37 -10.66 6.63
CA LEU A 86 -6.79 -11.96 6.12
C LEU A 86 -6.34 -12.08 4.67
N SER A 87 -5.43 -13.00 4.39
CA SER A 87 -4.92 -13.20 3.02
C SER A 87 -5.69 -14.30 2.30
N ARG A 88 -6.02 -14.07 1.02
CA ARG A 88 -6.57 -15.09 0.11
C ARG A 88 -5.53 -16.15 -0.28
N THR A 89 -4.25 -15.78 -0.19
CA THR A 89 -3.10 -16.63 -0.51
C THR A 89 -2.33 -17.03 0.74
N ALA A 90 -3.00 -17.05 1.90
CA ALA A 90 -2.38 -17.46 3.15
C ALA A 90 -1.69 -18.84 2.98
N PRO A 91 -0.46 -19.01 3.50
CA PRO A 91 0.19 -18.22 4.53
C PRO A 91 0.95 -16.96 4.05
N ILE A 92 0.86 -16.60 2.76
CA ILE A 92 1.60 -15.46 2.19
C ILE A 92 0.78 -14.17 2.31
N PHE A 93 1.38 -13.15 2.90
CA PHE A 93 0.85 -11.78 3.03
C PHE A 93 1.68 -10.84 2.15
N ASN A 94 1.07 -10.31 1.09
CA ASN A 94 1.68 -9.34 0.19
C ASN A 94 1.28 -7.91 0.60
N GLY A 95 1.98 -6.90 0.08
CA GLY A 95 1.60 -5.50 0.26
C GLY A 95 0.53 -5.02 -0.73
N ASP A 96 0.20 -5.84 -1.74
CA ASP A 96 -0.90 -5.51 -2.65
C ASP A 96 -2.24 -5.66 -1.91
N ILE A 97 -2.94 -4.54 -1.76
CA ILE A 97 -4.23 -4.45 -1.08
C ILE A 97 -5.26 -5.38 -1.74
N ARG A 98 -5.11 -5.70 -3.03
CA ARG A 98 -5.97 -6.69 -3.70
C ARG A 98 -5.78 -8.10 -3.16
N SER A 99 -4.62 -8.42 -2.58
CA SER A 99 -4.30 -9.78 -2.13
C SER A 99 -4.80 -10.14 -0.73
N HIS A 100 -5.25 -9.15 0.05
CA HIS A 100 -5.66 -9.34 1.44
C HIS A 100 -6.81 -8.41 1.84
N GLU A 101 -7.61 -8.84 2.80
CA GLU A 101 -8.63 -8.03 3.46
C GLU A 101 -8.08 -7.53 4.80
N ARG A 102 -8.41 -6.29 5.19
CA ARG A 102 -8.22 -5.80 6.55
C ARG A 102 -9.55 -5.84 7.28
N VAL A 103 -9.63 -6.66 8.32
CA VAL A 103 -10.84 -6.82 9.13
C VAL A 103 -10.62 -6.14 10.47
N SER A 104 -11.43 -5.12 10.74
CA SER A 104 -11.50 -4.46 12.04
C SER A 104 -12.18 -5.37 13.05
N MET A 105 -11.54 -5.57 14.21
CA MET A 105 -12.05 -6.37 15.31
C MET A 105 -11.43 -5.94 16.65
N PRO A 106 -12.08 -6.20 17.79
CA PRO A 106 -11.45 -6.07 19.09
C PRO A 106 -10.19 -6.95 19.19
N PHE A 107 -9.12 -6.45 19.79
CA PHE A 107 -7.90 -7.22 20.00
C PHE A 107 -8.14 -8.50 20.81
N SER A 108 -9.10 -8.48 21.73
CA SER A 108 -9.57 -9.66 22.46
C SER A 108 -10.08 -10.77 21.53
N ASP A 109 -10.79 -10.43 20.45
CA ASP A 109 -11.23 -11.39 19.46
C ASP A 109 -10.05 -11.99 18.68
N PHE A 110 -9.07 -11.17 18.30
CA PHE A 110 -7.82 -11.65 17.70
C PHE A 110 -7.09 -12.63 18.64
N ILE A 111 -6.96 -12.30 19.93
CA ILE A 111 -6.33 -13.17 20.93
C ILE A 111 -7.13 -14.46 21.14
N ARG A 112 -8.46 -14.38 21.18
CA ARG A 112 -9.34 -15.55 21.27
C ARG A 112 -9.14 -16.49 20.08
N LEU A 113 -8.96 -15.98 18.86
CA LEU A 113 -8.64 -16.79 17.68
C LEU A 113 -7.28 -17.48 17.83
N CYS A 114 -6.27 -16.80 18.38
CA CYS A 114 -4.97 -17.40 18.70
C CYS A 114 -5.10 -18.54 19.73
N LYS A 115 -5.87 -18.34 20.80
CA LYS A 115 -6.15 -19.38 21.81
C LYS A 115 -6.88 -20.59 21.21
N GLN A 116 -7.84 -20.36 20.33
CA GLN A 116 -8.56 -21.43 19.62
C GLN A 116 -7.61 -22.24 18.72
N HIS A 117 -6.70 -21.57 18.00
CA HIS A 117 -5.66 -22.24 17.20
C HIS A 117 -4.80 -23.16 18.07
N MET A 118 -4.31 -22.69 19.23
CA MET A 118 -3.55 -23.50 20.19
C MET A 118 -4.30 -24.77 20.61
N ILE A 119 -5.56 -24.63 21.05
CA ILE A 119 -6.38 -25.77 21.53
C ILE A 119 -6.64 -26.78 20.40
N SER A 120 -6.86 -26.30 19.17
CA SER A 120 -7.13 -27.18 18.02
C SER A 120 -5.93 -28.07 17.69
N LYS A 121 -4.71 -27.53 17.80
CA LYS A 121 -3.47 -28.25 17.54
C LYS A 121 -3.19 -29.32 18.61
N GLU A 122 -3.41 -29.00 19.87
CA GLU A 122 -3.26 -29.97 20.97
C GLU A 122 -4.17 -31.18 20.75
N LYS A 123 -5.42 -30.96 20.32
CA LYS A 123 -6.38 -32.03 20.00
C LYS A 123 -6.03 -32.79 18.71
N GLY A 124 -5.44 -32.14 17.71
CA GLY A 124 -5.07 -32.73 16.42
C GLY A 124 -3.76 -33.55 16.44
N SER A 125 -2.88 -33.33 17.41
CA SER A 125 -1.59 -34.04 17.52
C SER A 125 -1.68 -35.50 17.99
N GLY A 126 -2.90 -36.02 18.26
CA GLY A 126 -3.15 -37.40 18.68
C GLY A 126 -3.25 -38.44 17.56
N VAL A 127 -3.00 -38.08 16.30
CA VAL A 127 -3.01 -39.01 15.16
C VAL A 127 -1.64 -39.01 14.48
N ASP A 128 -0.99 -40.18 14.46
CA ASP A 128 0.39 -40.43 14.06
C ASP A 128 0.84 -39.71 12.77
N ALA A 129 1.83 -38.83 12.92
CA ALA A 129 2.54 -38.18 11.83
C ALA A 129 3.53 -39.15 11.15
N LYS A 130 3.05 -39.93 10.18
CA LYS A 130 3.89 -40.59 9.17
C LYS A 130 3.24 -40.52 7.79
N SER A 131 3.32 -39.33 7.17
CA SER A 131 3.28 -39.11 5.71
C SER A 131 2.91 -37.64 5.44
N ALA A 132 3.85 -36.71 5.59
CA ALA A 132 3.69 -35.35 5.07
C ALA A 132 4.36 -35.28 3.69
N SER A 133 3.56 -35.48 2.65
CA SER A 133 3.91 -35.12 1.27
C SER A 133 3.82 -33.60 1.12
N LEU A 134 4.86 -33.00 0.55
CA LEU A 134 4.93 -31.59 0.15
C LEU A 134 3.97 -31.34 -1.03
N THR A 135 2.70 -31.10 -0.73
CA THR A 135 1.72 -30.58 -1.69
C THR A 135 0.84 -29.57 -0.96
N PRO A 136 0.72 -28.32 -1.45
CA PRO A 136 -0.14 -27.33 -0.82
C PRO A 136 -1.60 -27.80 -0.91
N PRO A 137 -2.40 -27.68 0.16
CA PRO A 137 -3.81 -28.05 0.10
C PRO A 137 -4.56 -27.10 -0.83
N LEU A 138 -5.46 -27.64 -1.65
CA LEU A 138 -6.49 -26.84 -2.33
C LEU A 138 -7.35 -26.08 -1.30
N PRO A 139 -7.92 -24.92 -1.66
CA PRO A 139 -8.73 -24.13 -0.75
C PRO A 139 -9.99 -24.93 -0.41
N GLN A 140 -10.09 -25.40 0.83
CA GLN A 140 -11.28 -26.05 1.37
C GLN A 140 -11.83 -25.23 2.53
N ASP A 141 -13.13 -24.93 2.42
CA ASP A 141 -14.08 -24.48 3.45
C ASP A 141 -13.78 -23.14 4.18
N PRO A 142 -14.67 -22.12 4.09
CA PRO A 142 -14.53 -20.82 4.78
C PRO A 142 -14.51 -20.88 6.31
N THR A 143 -14.57 -22.08 6.89
CA THR A 143 -14.69 -22.33 8.33
C THR A 143 -13.40 -22.86 8.97
N THR A 144 -12.32 -23.02 8.21
CA THR A 144 -10.98 -23.19 8.79
C THR A 144 -10.59 -21.88 9.49
N PRO A 145 -10.20 -21.86 10.78
CA PRO A 145 -9.88 -20.62 11.48
C PRO A 145 -8.87 -19.82 10.66
N GLY A 146 -9.32 -18.69 10.10
CA GLY A 146 -8.57 -17.92 9.12
C GLY A 146 -7.18 -17.58 9.66
N GLN A 147 -6.16 -17.79 8.83
CA GLN A 147 -4.81 -17.34 9.15
C GLN A 147 -4.83 -15.82 9.18
N ILE A 148 -4.93 -15.27 10.38
CA ILE A 148 -4.97 -13.84 10.66
C ILE A 148 -3.57 -13.36 11.04
N TYR A 149 -3.26 -12.13 10.61
CA TYR A 149 -1.97 -11.52 10.87
C TYR A 149 -2.14 -10.05 11.26
N LEU A 150 -1.64 -9.68 12.43
CA LEU A 150 -1.41 -8.29 12.78
C LEU A 150 -0.02 -7.91 12.26
N ALA A 151 -0.01 -7.06 11.23
CA ALA A 151 1.19 -6.58 10.58
C ALA A 151 1.35 -5.08 10.80
N GLN A 152 2.54 -4.66 11.24
CA GLN A 152 2.91 -3.24 11.41
C GLN A 152 1.93 -2.45 12.31
N PHE A 153 1.39 -3.07 13.36
CA PHE A 153 0.39 -2.40 14.19
C PHE A 153 1.06 -1.44 15.19
N PRO A 154 0.73 -0.12 15.20
CA PRO A 154 1.58 0.87 15.88
C PRO A 154 1.47 0.82 17.41
N ILE A 155 2.64 0.69 18.07
CA ILE A 155 2.87 0.97 19.50
C ILE A 155 3.35 2.43 19.68
N LEU A 156 4.05 2.97 18.68
CA LEU A 156 4.47 4.37 18.58
C LEU A 156 4.48 4.77 17.10
N ASN A 157 4.05 6.00 16.80
CA ASN A 157 4.19 6.61 15.48
C ASN A 157 4.35 8.13 15.66
N ASP A 158 5.47 8.69 15.21
CA ASP A 158 5.83 10.10 15.42
C ASP A 158 4.95 11.06 14.61
N GLU A 159 4.51 10.66 13.42
CA GLU A 159 3.69 11.50 12.54
C GLU A 159 2.19 11.43 12.87
N LYS A 160 1.74 10.35 13.49
CA LYS A 160 0.32 10.03 13.71
C LYS A 160 0.06 9.57 15.14
N GLU A 161 0.46 10.36 16.14
CA GLU A 161 0.31 9.98 17.56
C GLU A 161 -1.15 9.64 17.92
N GLU A 162 -2.12 10.34 17.32
CA GLU A 162 -3.56 10.12 17.53
C GLU A 162 -4.05 8.75 17.03
N LYS A 163 -3.30 8.07 16.14
CA LYS A 163 -3.64 6.76 15.57
C LYS A 163 -2.89 5.60 16.23
N VAL A 164 -2.19 5.83 17.34
CA VAL A 164 -1.42 4.80 18.04
C VAL A 164 -2.32 4.02 19.00
N GLN A 165 -2.81 2.87 18.54
CA GLN A 165 -3.78 2.02 19.24
C GLN A 165 -3.14 1.16 20.36
N LEU A 166 -1.95 0.59 20.16
CA LEU A 166 -1.27 -0.28 21.16
C LEU A 166 -0.24 0.46 22.03
N LYS A 167 -0.41 1.78 22.26
CA LYS A 167 0.51 2.58 23.11
C LYS A 167 0.72 1.98 24.51
N ILE A 168 -0.30 1.30 25.06
CA ILE A 168 -0.26 0.67 26.38
C ILE A 168 0.78 -0.45 26.50
N LEU A 169 1.16 -1.09 25.38
CA LEU A 169 2.17 -2.14 25.35
C LEU A 169 3.61 -1.59 25.43
N ARG A 170 3.80 -0.27 25.21
CA ARG A 170 5.14 0.36 25.22
C ARG A 170 5.87 0.18 26.56
N GLN A 171 5.13 0.04 27.66
CA GLN A 171 5.68 -0.09 29.01
C GLN A 171 6.49 -1.38 29.23
N ASP A 172 6.20 -2.44 28.46
CA ASP A 172 6.88 -3.74 28.59
C ASP A 172 8.15 -3.83 27.72
N LEU A 173 8.43 -2.76 26.96
CA LEU A 173 9.52 -2.67 25.99
C LEU A 173 10.60 -1.69 26.47
N GLN A 174 11.84 -1.96 26.08
CA GLN A 174 12.94 -1.00 26.21
C GLN A 174 13.46 -0.63 24.82
N THR A 175 13.95 0.59 24.65
CA THR A 175 14.65 0.95 23.41
C THR A 175 16.02 0.27 23.41
N PRO A 176 16.37 -0.56 22.40
CA PRO A 176 17.67 -1.20 22.32
C PRO A 176 18.83 -0.20 22.40
N SER A 177 19.94 -0.59 23.04
CA SER A 177 21.10 0.29 23.27
C SER A 177 21.68 0.91 21.99
N LEU A 178 21.63 0.16 20.89
CA LEU A 178 22.11 0.58 19.57
C LEU A 178 21.27 1.70 18.94
N LEU A 179 20.03 1.90 19.43
CA LEU A 179 19.13 2.97 19.00
C LEU A 179 19.17 4.19 19.94
N GLY A 180 20.08 4.22 20.92
CA GLY A 180 20.21 5.32 21.87
C GLY A 180 20.37 6.67 21.16
N GLY A 181 19.50 7.63 21.50
CA GLY A 181 19.53 8.99 20.94
C GLY A 181 18.94 9.13 19.52
N LYS A 182 18.47 8.05 18.88
CA LYS A 182 17.82 8.12 17.58
C LYS A 182 16.38 8.62 17.71
N SER A 183 15.96 9.44 16.74
CA SER A 183 14.56 9.80 16.56
C SER A 183 13.86 8.65 15.80
N LEU A 184 12.96 7.96 16.50
CA LEU A 184 12.23 6.83 15.95
C LEU A 184 10.98 7.31 15.22
N SER A 185 10.81 6.89 13.98
CA SER A 185 9.60 7.15 13.19
C SER A 185 8.43 6.31 13.70
N SER A 186 8.66 5.03 13.99
CA SER A 186 7.64 4.16 14.57
C SER A 186 8.20 2.98 15.37
N ILE A 187 7.34 2.40 16.21
CA ILE A 187 7.51 1.10 16.85
C ILE A 187 6.27 0.29 16.51
N ASN A 188 6.42 -0.84 15.82
CA ASN A 188 5.27 -1.63 15.38
C ASN A 188 5.26 -3.03 15.99
N PHE A 189 4.07 -3.47 16.37
CA PHE A 189 3.73 -4.80 16.86
C PHE A 189 3.39 -5.73 15.69
N TRP A 190 3.84 -6.97 15.79
CA TRP A 190 3.58 -8.02 14.82
C TRP A 190 3.18 -9.30 15.53
N MET A 191 2.08 -9.91 15.11
CA MET A 191 1.63 -11.19 15.67
C MET A 191 0.80 -11.98 14.66
N ASN A 192 1.14 -13.26 14.49
CA ASN A 192 0.44 -14.19 13.60
C ASN A 192 -0.17 -15.35 14.40
N SER A 193 -1.39 -15.76 14.06
CA SER A 193 -2.04 -16.90 14.73
C SER A 193 -1.44 -18.25 14.30
N ALA A 194 -1.28 -18.44 12.99
CA ALA A 194 -0.67 -19.60 12.35
C ALA A 194 0.61 -19.19 11.61
N GLN A 195 1.33 -20.13 10.98
CA GLN A 195 2.50 -19.81 10.15
C GLN A 195 2.18 -18.71 9.13
N ALA A 196 3.08 -17.75 8.98
CA ALA A 196 2.88 -16.59 8.11
C ALA A 196 4.17 -16.21 7.41
N ARG A 197 4.06 -15.80 6.14
CA ARG A 197 5.14 -15.27 5.31
C ARG A 197 4.82 -13.84 4.91
N SER A 198 5.66 -12.90 5.30
CA SER A 198 5.69 -11.57 4.67
C SER A 198 6.46 -11.67 3.37
N SER A 199 5.79 -11.36 2.26
CA SER A 199 6.38 -11.42 0.90
C SER A 199 7.68 -10.62 0.78
N THR A 200 8.50 -10.94 -0.22
CA THR A 200 9.78 -10.25 -0.44
C THR A 200 9.55 -8.77 -0.77
N HIS A 201 10.08 -7.85 0.06
CA HIS A 201 9.95 -6.40 -0.12
C HIS A 201 11.09 -5.63 0.53
N TYR A 202 11.23 -4.33 0.25
CA TYR A 202 12.13 -3.44 0.99
C TYR A 202 11.36 -2.30 1.67
N ASP A 203 11.94 -1.75 2.74
CA ASP A 203 11.41 -0.60 3.45
C ASP A 203 12.20 0.68 3.12
N PRO A 204 11.56 1.86 3.17
CA PRO A 204 12.23 3.16 3.04
C PRO A 204 12.83 3.66 4.36
N HIS A 205 12.98 2.78 5.36
CA HIS A 205 13.49 3.08 6.69
C HIS A 205 14.59 2.10 7.06
N HIS A 206 15.49 2.53 7.96
CA HIS A 206 16.23 1.57 8.75
C HIS A 206 15.28 0.84 9.69
N ASN A 207 15.48 -0.47 9.83
CA ASN A 207 14.59 -1.34 10.58
C ASN A 207 15.37 -2.23 11.54
N LEU A 208 15.00 -2.23 12.82
CA LEU A 208 15.48 -3.20 13.79
C LEU A 208 14.31 -4.10 14.20
N LEU A 209 14.29 -5.34 13.70
CA LEU A 209 13.25 -6.33 13.98
C LEU A 209 13.69 -7.22 15.15
N CYS A 210 12.99 -7.14 16.29
CA CYS A 210 13.21 -7.93 17.49
C CYS A 210 12.14 -9.01 17.64
N VAL A 211 12.53 -10.26 17.84
CA VAL A 211 11.59 -11.36 18.13
C VAL A 211 11.34 -11.40 19.64
N VAL A 212 10.09 -11.24 20.05
CA VAL A 212 9.69 -11.26 21.47
C VAL A 212 9.33 -12.69 21.91
N SER A 213 8.60 -13.41 21.06
CA SER A 213 8.23 -14.82 21.28
C SER A 213 8.13 -15.55 19.95
N GLY A 214 8.43 -16.85 19.94
CA GLY A 214 8.46 -17.65 18.72
C GLY A 214 9.78 -17.52 17.95
N CYS A 215 9.70 -17.68 16.63
CA CYS A 215 10.85 -17.75 15.75
C CYS A 215 10.53 -17.10 14.40
N LYS A 216 11.51 -16.38 13.84
CA LYS A 216 11.45 -15.83 12.49
C LYS A 216 12.68 -16.24 11.69
N LYS A 217 12.45 -16.60 10.43
CA LYS A 217 13.50 -16.81 9.43
C LYS A 217 13.43 -15.65 8.43
N VAL A 218 14.53 -14.92 8.32
CA VAL A 218 14.63 -13.72 7.48
C VAL A 218 15.63 -13.99 6.37
N VAL A 219 15.17 -13.93 5.12
CA VAL A 219 16.04 -13.97 3.95
C VAL A 219 16.22 -12.53 3.47
N LEU A 220 17.46 -12.12 3.23
CA LEU A 220 17.82 -10.75 2.85
C LEU A 220 18.58 -10.72 1.53
N TRP A 221 18.32 -9.67 0.75
CA TRP A 221 19.02 -9.38 -0.49
C TRP A 221 19.45 -7.90 -0.52
N PRO A 222 20.65 -7.60 -1.01
CA PRO A 222 21.09 -6.22 -1.18
C PRO A 222 20.25 -5.53 -2.26
N PRO A 223 20.11 -4.20 -2.21
CA PRO A 223 19.39 -3.45 -3.25
C PRO A 223 19.94 -3.63 -4.67
N SER A 224 21.22 -3.94 -4.82
CA SER A 224 21.85 -4.31 -6.10
C SER A 224 21.32 -5.61 -6.72
N ALA A 225 20.73 -6.51 -5.91
CA ALA A 225 20.06 -7.71 -6.39
C ALA A 225 18.67 -7.42 -7.00
N SER A 226 18.17 -6.19 -6.88
CA SER A 226 16.84 -5.76 -7.34
C SER A 226 16.47 -6.29 -8.75
N PRO A 227 17.33 -6.29 -9.78
CA PRO A 227 16.96 -6.84 -11.10
C PRO A 227 16.58 -8.33 -11.09
N SER A 228 17.14 -9.13 -10.18
CA SER A 228 16.81 -10.55 -10.00
C SER A 228 15.53 -10.78 -9.19
N LEU A 229 15.07 -9.76 -8.47
CA LEU A 229 13.90 -9.81 -7.59
C LEU A 229 12.64 -9.25 -8.25
N TYR A 230 12.71 -8.80 -9.52
CA TYR A 230 11.59 -8.30 -10.30
C TYR A 230 10.60 -7.43 -9.48
N PRO A 231 11.03 -6.25 -9.01
CA PRO A 231 10.16 -5.43 -8.17
C PRO A 231 8.93 -5.03 -8.97
N MET A 232 7.78 -5.02 -8.29
CA MET A 232 6.51 -4.56 -8.84
C MET A 232 6.66 -3.19 -9.52
N PRO A 233 5.79 -2.85 -10.48
CA PRO A 233 5.90 -1.60 -11.21
C PRO A 233 5.97 -0.39 -10.28
N ILE A 234 6.89 0.53 -10.56
CA ILE A 234 7.19 1.68 -9.70
C ILE A 234 6.00 2.62 -9.45
N TYR A 235 5.06 2.62 -10.39
CA TYR A 235 3.83 3.40 -10.39
C TYR A 235 2.66 2.67 -9.70
N GLY A 236 2.84 1.43 -9.24
CA GLY A 236 1.84 0.68 -8.48
C GLY A 236 1.91 0.91 -6.97
N GLU A 237 0.87 0.45 -6.27
CA GLU A 237 0.78 0.56 -4.80
C GLU A 237 1.84 -0.31 -4.09
N ALA A 238 2.02 -1.57 -4.51
CA ALA A 238 2.98 -2.49 -3.93
C ALA A 238 4.40 -2.39 -4.55
N SER A 239 4.80 -1.21 -5.03
CA SER A 239 6.03 -1.01 -5.84
C SER A 239 7.35 -1.43 -5.18
N ASN A 240 7.38 -1.59 -3.86
CA ASN A 240 8.53 -2.06 -3.09
C ASN A 240 8.58 -3.59 -2.91
N HIS A 241 7.56 -4.32 -3.36
CA HIS A 241 7.50 -5.79 -3.31
C HIS A 241 8.09 -6.41 -4.58
N SER A 242 8.56 -7.65 -4.47
CA SER A 242 8.85 -8.54 -5.60
C SER A 242 7.54 -9.00 -6.26
N SER A 243 7.51 -9.07 -7.59
CA SER A 243 6.42 -9.73 -8.33
C SER A 243 6.53 -11.25 -8.34
N VAL A 244 7.66 -11.80 -7.86
CA VAL A 244 8.01 -13.22 -7.94
C VAL A 244 8.13 -13.81 -6.53
N GLY A 245 7.45 -14.92 -6.29
CA GLY A 245 7.72 -15.79 -5.14
C GLY A 245 9.05 -16.52 -5.36
N LEU A 246 10.04 -16.22 -4.51
CA LEU A 246 11.43 -16.68 -4.72
C LEU A 246 11.69 -18.11 -4.24
N ASP A 247 10.71 -18.75 -3.58
CA ASP A 247 10.84 -20.12 -3.10
C ASP A 247 10.83 -21.14 -4.26
N ASN A 248 10.07 -20.84 -5.33
CA ASN A 248 9.99 -21.64 -6.55
C ASN A 248 9.59 -20.75 -7.75
N PRO A 249 10.49 -19.88 -8.23
CA PRO A 249 10.17 -18.94 -9.30
C PRO A 249 9.93 -19.68 -10.63
N ASN A 250 8.94 -19.23 -11.41
CA ASN A 250 8.81 -19.67 -12.80
C ASN A 250 9.94 -19.07 -13.63
N LEU A 251 11.04 -19.79 -13.81
CA LEU A 251 12.22 -19.32 -14.55
C LEU A 251 11.97 -19.10 -16.06
N SER A 252 10.86 -19.60 -16.61
CA SER A 252 10.46 -19.28 -17.98
C SER A 252 10.03 -17.81 -18.11
N ASP A 253 9.29 -17.32 -17.12
CA ASP A 253 8.78 -15.95 -17.11
C ASP A 253 9.80 -15.00 -16.45
N TYR A 254 10.53 -15.50 -15.45
CA TYR A 254 11.47 -14.73 -14.61
C TYR A 254 12.88 -15.33 -14.61
N PRO A 255 13.58 -15.35 -15.76
CA PRO A 255 14.88 -16.02 -15.88
C PRO A 255 15.96 -15.44 -14.95
N ARG A 256 15.91 -14.14 -14.61
CA ARG A 256 16.88 -13.53 -13.68
C ARG A 256 16.68 -13.96 -12.23
N ALA A 257 15.54 -14.58 -11.89
CA ALA A 257 15.24 -14.99 -10.52
C ALA A 257 16.18 -16.10 -10.05
N GLU A 258 16.77 -16.87 -10.96
CA GLU A 258 17.84 -17.84 -10.65
C GLU A 258 19.05 -17.16 -9.97
N LEU A 259 19.35 -15.91 -10.31
CA LEU A 259 20.45 -15.14 -9.70
C LEU A 259 20.14 -14.71 -8.27
N SER A 260 18.87 -14.67 -7.86
CA SER A 260 18.47 -14.21 -6.52
C SER A 260 19.09 -15.06 -5.41
N LEU A 261 19.27 -16.36 -5.63
CA LEU A 261 19.89 -17.29 -4.70
C LEU A 261 21.39 -16.99 -4.46
N GLN A 262 22.06 -16.37 -5.43
CA GLN A 262 23.47 -16.00 -5.30
C GLN A 262 23.67 -14.78 -4.39
N PHE A 263 22.64 -13.93 -4.27
CA PHE A 263 22.68 -12.71 -3.48
C PHE A 263 21.95 -12.83 -2.13
N SER A 264 21.18 -13.91 -1.93
CA SER A 264 20.41 -14.13 -0.71
C SER A 264 21.30 -14.52 0.46
N GLN A 265 21.02 -13.98 1.63
CA GLN A 265 21.54 -14.46 2.91
C GLN A 265 20.39 -14.69 3.88
N GLU A 266 20.44 -15.80 4.62
CA GLU A 266 19.37 -16.21 5.52
C GLU A 266 19.83 -16.18 6.97
N VAL A 267 18.98 -15.67 7.86
CA VAL A 267 19.19 -15.69 9.30
C VAL A 267 17.96 -16.21 10.04
N THR A 268 18.17 -16.98 11.10
CA THR A 268 17.12 -17.40 12.03
C THR A 268 17.23 -16.62 13.33
N LEU A 269 16.12 -16.04 13.75
CA LEU A 269 15.96 -15.24 14.96
C LEU A 269 15.05 -15.98 15.93
N ASN A 270 15.57 -16.25 17.12
CA ASN A 270 14.77 -16.80 18.22
C ASN A 270 14.30 -15.67 19.14
N ALA A 271 13.42 -15.99 20.08
CA ALA A 271 13.00 -15.04 21.12
C ALA A 271 14.20 -14.36 21.81
N GLY A 272 14.18 -13.03 21.83
CA GLY A 272 15.24 -12.15 22.33
C GLY A 272 16.22 -11.66 21.26
N ASP A 273 16.30 -12.30 20.09
CA ASP A 273 17.21 -11.88 19.02
C ASP A 273 16.64 -10.69 18.23
N ALA A 274 17.54 -9.91 17.64
CA ALA A 274 17.18 -8.85 16.71
C ALA A 274 17.99 -8.91 15.41
N VAL A 275 17.41 -8.44 14.31
CA VAL A 275 18.11 -8.17 13.06
C VAL A 275 17.97 -6.70 12.68
N PHE A 276 19.09 -6.07 12.35
CA PHE A 276 19.10 -4.79 11.67
C PHE A 276 18.99 -5.03 10.16
N ILE A 277 17.94 -4.46 9.56
CA ILE A 277 17.66 -4.45 8.13
C ILE A 277 17.82 -3.01 7.67
N PRO A 278 18.87 -2.71 6.88
CA PRO A 278 19.10 -1.35 6.42
C PRO A 278 18.06 -0.89 5.39
N GLU A 279 17.91 0.42 5.21
CA GLU A 279 17.01 0.98 4.20
C GLU A 279 17.32 0.40 2.82
N GLY A 280 16.27 0.05 2.06
CA GLY A 280 16.40 -0.46 0.69
C GLY A 280 16.83 -1.93 0.58
N TRP A 281 17.12 -2.63 1.67
CA TRP A 281 17.35 -4.08 1.63
C TRP A 281 16.04 -4.83 1.46
N PHE A 282 16.01 -5.68 0.43
CA PHE A 282 14.90 -6.60 0.25
C PHE A 282 14.98 -7.69 1.31
N HIS A 283 13.83 -8.05 1.86
CA HIS A 283 13.73 -9.10 2.86
C HIS A 283 12.40 -9.85 2.74
N GLN A 284 12.46 -11.15 3.04
CA GLN A 284 11.31 -12.04 3.21
C GLN A 284 11.34 -12.57 4.64
N VAL A 285 10.19 -12.62 5.30
CA VAL A 285 10.09 -13.02 6.70
C VAL A 285 9.10 -14.17 6.86
N ASP A 286 9.62 -15.34 7.18
CA ASP A 286 8.84 -16.50 7.58
C ASP A 286 8.71 -16.53 9.10
N SER A 287 7.48 -16.64 9.59
CA SER A 287 7.17 -16.67 11.02
C SER A 287 6.50 -17.99 11.37
N ASP A 288 7.00 -18.63 12.42
CA ASP A 288 6.31 -19.76 13.02
C ASP A 288 4.98 -19.31 13.64
N GLU A 289 4.06 -20.23 13.87
CA GLU A 289 2.78 -19.92 14.52
C GLU A 289 2.97 -19.20 15.87
N LEU A 290 2.02 -18.32 16.22
CA LEU A 290 2.01 -17.59 17.49
C LEU A 290 3.28 -16.78 17.76
N THR A 291 3.99 -16.38 16.70
CA THR A 291 5.19 -15.56 16.82
C THR A 291 4.79 -14.11 17.08
N ILE A 292 5.48 -13.48 18.03
CA ILE A 292 5.33 -12.06 18.37
C ILE A 292 6.67 -11.37 18.12
N ALA A 293 6.64 -10.24 17.41
CA ALA A 293 7.80 -9.40 17.19
C ALA A 293 7.47 -7.92 17.31
N VAL A 294 8.50 -7.13 17.56
CA VAL A 294 8.44 -5.67 17.57
C VAL A 294 9.54 -5.17 16.67
N ASN A 295 9.23 -4.22 15.80
CA ASN A 295 10.24 -3.57 14.99
C ASN A 295 10.29 -2.06 15.26
N PHE A 296 11.48 -1.48 15.10
CA PHE A 296 11.72 -0.05 15.21
C PHE A 296 12.10 0.50 13.85
N TRP A 297 11.42 1.55 13.41
CA TRP A 297 11.79 2.29 12.21
C TRP A 297 12.38 3.65 12.55
N TRP A 298 13.45 4.02 11.85
CA TRP A 298 14.01 5.37 11.89
C TRP A 298 14.53 5.76 10.51
N GLN A 299 14.65 7.06 10.28
CA GLN A 299 15.15 7.60 9.03
C GLN A 299 16.66 7.34 8.90
N SER A 300 17.08 6.90 7.71
CA SER A 300 18.50 6.82 7.39
C SER A 300 19.06 8.16 6.95
N ASN A 301 20.32 8.41 7.31
CA ASN A 301 21.11 9.55 6.82
C ASN A 301 21.98 9.20 5.60
N ILE A 302 21.75 8.04 4.98
CA ILE A 302 22.63 7.43 3.98
C ILE A 302 22.76 8.20 2.66
N MET A 303 21.82 9.12 2.39
CA MET A 303 21.92 10.04 1.24
C MET A 303 23.21 10.87 1.25
N SER A 304 23.88 10.99 2.40
CA SER A 304 25.14 11.70 2.53
C SER A 304 26.31 11.04 1.77
N ASN A 305 26.29 9.70 1.59
CA ASN A 305 27.41 8.93 1.04
C ASN A 305 26.99 7.86 0.00
N MET A 306 25.80 7.97 -0.60
CA MET A 306 25.14 7.01 -1.50
C MET A 306 26.01 5.83 -1.99
N PRO A 307 26.04 4.70 -1.23
CA PRO A 307 26.85 3.53 -1.59
C PRO A 307 26.40 2.91 -2.92
N GLU A 308 27.33 2.35 -3.70
CA GLU A 308 27.04 1.80 -5.04
C GLU A 308 25.99 0.68 -5.03
N HIS A 309 25.95 -0.16 -3.98
CA HIS A 309 24.94 -1.22 -3.88
C HIS A 309 23.50 -0.69 -3.71
N MET A 310 23.33 0.61 -3.47
CA MET A 310 22.05 1.30 -3.32
C MET A 310 21.55 1.98 -4.59
N ASP A 311 22.33 2.00 -5.69
CA ASP A 311 21.97 2.74 -6.90
C ASP A 311 20.57 2.40 -7.43
N SER A 312 20.24 1.11 -7.47
CA SER A 312 18.91 0.63 -7.91
C SER A 312 17.79 1.17 -7.01
N TYR A 313 18.02 1.22 -5.70
CA TYR A 313 17.06 1.74 -4.73
C TYR A 313 16.87 3.25 -4.89
N TYR A 314 17.96 4.03 -4.97
CA TYR A 314 17.87 5.48 -5.15
C TYR A 314 17.26 5.88 -6.49
N LEU A 315 17.60 5.18 -7.56
CA LEU A 315 16.99 5.40 -8.87
C LEU A 315 15.47 5.22 -8.80
N ARG A 316 14.99 4.16 -8.11
CA ARG A 316 13.56 3.97 -7.88
C ARG A 316 12.95 5.08 -7.01
N ARG A 317 13.59 5.47 -5.91
CA ARG A 317 13.09 6.55 -5.03
C ARG A 317 12.98 7.90 -5.76
N ILE A 318 14.00 8.27 -6.52
CA ILE A 318 14.02 9.50 -7.31
C ILE A 318 12.94 9.45 -8.39
N THR A 319 12.85 8.33 -9.12
CA THR A 319 11.84 8.16 -10.18
C THR A 319 10.44 8.23 -9.60
N ARG A 320 10.15 7.57 -8.47
CA ARG A 320 8.84 7.64 -7.80
C ARG A 320 8.48 9.07 -7.43
N ARG A 321 9.38 9.82 -6.81
CA ARG A 321 9.15 11.24 -6.48
C ARG A 321 8.87 12.10 -7.71
N LEU A 322 9.51 11.82 -8.85
CA LEU A 322 9.23 12.50 -10.10
C LEU A 322 7.85 12.13 -10.67
N ILE A 323 7.44 10.87 -10.55
CA ILE A 323 6.09 10.40 -10.92
C ILE A 323 5.03 11.11 -10.08
N ASP A 324 5.18 11.13 -8.76
CA ASP A 324 4.21 11.76 -7.85
C ASP A 324 4.06 13.26 -8.17
N ARG A 325 5.17 13.94 -8.48
CA ARG A 325 5.16 15.33 -8.93
C ARG A 325 4.44 15.52 -10.27
N GLU A 326 4.67 14.62 -11.22
CA GLU A 326 4.02 14.67 -12.53
C GLU A 326 2.51 14.38 -12.42
N MET A 327 2.11 13.40 -11.62
CA MET A 327 0.70 13.14 -11.29
C MET A 327 0.01 14.38 -10.73
N SER A 328 0.67 15.07 -9.78
CA SER A 328 0.15 16.31 -9.20
C SER A 328 -0.04 17.41 -10.26
N LEU A 329 0.86 17.51 -11.25
CA LEU A 329 0.75 18.48 -12.34
C LEU A 329 -0.40 18.14 -13.30
N LEU A 330 -0.62 16.86 -13.59
CA LEU A 330 -1.68 16.39 -14.48
C LEU A 330 -3.10 16.63 -13.91
N VAL A 331 -3.23 16.64 -12.58
CA VAL A 331 -4.50 16.94 -11.89
C VAL A 331 -4.66 18.44 -11.58
N SER A 332 -3.57 19.22 -11.56
CA SER A 332 -3.64 20.66 -11.30
C SER A 332 -4.30 21.44 -12.44
N LYS A 333 -5.14 22.46 -12.13
CA LYS A 333 -5.66 23.40 -13.13
C LYS A 333 -4.46 24.13 -13.77
N PRO A 334 -4.30 24.13 -15.11
CA PRO A 334 -3.28 24.97 -15.73
C PRO A 334 -3.61 26.43 -15.39
N SER A 335 -2.73 27.06 -14.60
CA SER A 335 -2.79 28.51 -14.43
C SER A 335 -2.57 29.13 -15.80
N SER A 336 -3.56 29.88 -16.28
CA SER A 336 -3.48 30.64 -17.53
C SER A 336 -2.50 31.82 -17.40
N THR A 337 -1.22 31.56 -17.16
CA THR A 337 -0.19 32.60 -16.97
C THR A 337 1.20 32.08 -17.33
N LEU A 338 1.38 31.50 -18.52
CA LEU A 338 2.69 31.42 -19.15
C LEU A 338 2.54 31.64 -20.66
N LEU A 339 2.35 32.90 -21.05
CA LEU A 339 2.79 33.51 -22.32
C LEU A 339 2.34 34.97 -22.33
N LYS A 340 3.13 35.86 -21.71
CA LYS A 340 3.27 37.27 -22.11
C LYS A 340 4.50 37.85 -21.43
N GLN A 341 5.46 38.27 -22.25
CA GLN A 341 6.64 39.02 -21.83
C GLN A 341 6.24 40.37 -21.22
N PRO A 342 7.05 40.93 -20.31
CA PRO A 342 6.73 42.18 -19.64
C PRO A 342 7.13 43.38 -20.51
N SER A 343 6.21 44.34 -20.68
CA SER A 343 6.55 45.72 -21.00
C SER A 343 6.16 46.59 -19.82
N GLU A 344 7.14 47.34 -19.34
CA GLU A 344 7.10 48.32 -18.26
C GLU A 344 5.94 49.33 -18.42
N HIS A 345 5.32 49.73 -17.31
CA HIS A 345 5.29 51.13 -16.92
C HIS A 345 4.83 51.31 -15.46
N LEU A 346 5.66 52.02 -14.72
CA LEU A 346 5.40 52.65 -13.42
C LEU A 346 4.13 53.51 -13.48
N ASP A 347 3.30 53.46 -12.45
CA ASP A 347 2.94 54.67 -11.71
C ASP A 347 2.36 54.36 -10.31
N GLN A 348 2.92 55.06 -9.32
CA GLN A 348 2.49 55.09 -7.93
C GLN A 348 1.34 56.10 -7.77
N CYS A 349 0.34 55.81 -6.92
CA CYS A 349 -0.15 56.82 -6.00
C CYS A 349 -0.83 56.24 -4.75
N LYS A 350 -0.80 57.07 -3.71
CA LYS A 350 -0.88 56.82 -2.27
C LYS A 350 -2.27 57.14 -1.70
N ILE A 351 -2.51 56.59 -0.50
CA ILE A 351 -3.28 57.12 0.67
C ILE A 351 -4.81 56.97 0.66
N GLY A 352 -5.30 56.42 1.78
CA GLY A 352 -6.66 56.65 2.31
C GLY A 352 -7.01 55.74 3.48
N GLN A 353 -6.68 56.16 4.70
CA GLN A 353 -7.16 55.58 5.97
C GLN A 353 -8.64 55.94 6.19
N THR A 354 -9.42 55.03 6.79
CA THR A 354 -10.44 55.40 7.79
C THR A 354 -10.70 54.26 8.76
N GLU A 355 -10.67 54.61 10.04
CA GLU A 355 -10.94 53.80 11.23
C GLU A 355 -12.44 53.64 11.49
N GLY A 356 -12.80 52.63 12.30
CA GLY A 356 -13.85 52.78 13.32
C GLY A 356 -14.93 51.69 13.35
N GLY A 357 -15.02 50.95 14.45
CA GLY A 357 -16.26 50.31 14.88
C GLY A 357 -16.14 49.00 15.67
N ASP A 358 -15.87 49.11 16.98
CA ASP A 358 -16.04 48.05 17.98
C ASP A 358 -17.50 47.54 18.05
N GLY A 359 -17.65 46.24 18.33
CA GLY A 359 -18.95 45.60 18.57
C GLY A 359 -18.81 44.23 19.22
N ASN A 360 -18.60 44.23 20.53
CA ASN A 360 -18.50 43.07 21.40
C ASN A 360 -19.89 42.39 21.57
N SER A 361 -20.00 41.07 21.44
CA SER A 361 -21.12 40.29 22.01
C SER A 361 -20.72 38.85 22.30
N SER A 362 -21.03 38.47 23.53
CA SER A 362 -20.69 37.26 24.26
C SER A 362 -21.63 36.07 24.03
N ASN A 363 -21.07 34.87 24.24
CA ASN A 363 -21.69 33.63 24.75
C ASN A 363 -22.80 32.96 23.91
N GLN A 364 -22.53 31.75 23.42
CA GLN A 364 -23.10 30.52 24.02
C GLN A 364 -22.54 29.25 23.38
N SER A 365 -21.91 28.46 24.22
CA SER A 365 -21.64 27.03 24.07
C SER A 365 -22.92 26.23 23.85
N ILE A 366 -22.96 25.40 22.80
CA ILE A 366 -23.88 24.26 22.72
C ILE A 366 -23.03 23.02 22.48
N GLU A 367 -22.73 22.33 23.58
CA GLU A 367 -22.46 20.90 23.57
C GLU A 367 -23.68 20.19 22.96
N LYS A 368 -23.48 19.43 21.89
CA LYS A 368 -24.41 18.35 21.51
C LYS A 368 -23.65 17.04 21.61
N GLY A 369 -23.89 16.39 22.75
CA GLY A 369 -23.51 15.01 23.00
C GLY A 369 -24.14 14.05 21.99
N ILE A 370 -23.38 12.98 21.79
CA ILE A 370 -23.61 11.82 20.95
C ILE A 370 -24.91 11.12 21.36
N SER A 371 -25.82 10.92 20.40
CA SER A 371 -26.90 9.93 20.50
C SER A 371 -26.79 8.94 19.36
N THR A 372 -26.64 7.68 19.76
CA THR A 372 -26.73 6.43 19.02
C THR A 372 -27.96 6.36 18.10
N LEU A 373 -27.79 5.69 16.94
CA LEU A 373 -28.72 5.53 15.80
C LEU A 373 -28.92 6.80 14.94
N ARG A 374 -27.95 7.12 14.06
CA ARG A 374 -28.17 8.11 13.00
C ARG A 374 -29.10 7.55 11.93
N GLU A 375 -30.26 8.17 11.83
CA GLU A 375 -31.27 7.98 10.78
C GLU A 375 -30.67 8.17 9.38
N LYS A 376 -31.23 7.44 8.40
CA LYS A 376 -30.90 7.54 6.98
C LYS A 376 -31.11 8.98 6.52
N THR A 377 -30.04 9.69 6.13
CA THR A 377 -30.15 11.02 5.52
C THR A 377 -31.01 10.94 4.25
N PRO A 378 -32.24 11.48 4.26
CA PRO A 378 -33.09 11.50 3.08
C PRO A 378 -32.48 12.37 1.97
N LEU A 379 -32.81 12.10 0.71
CA LEU A 379 -32.33 12.89 -0.45
C LEU A 379 -32.60 14.40 -0.35
N HIS A 380 -33.62 14.82 0.41
CA HIS A 380 -33.96 16.23 0.61
C HIS A 380 -33.10 16.96 1.64
N ASP A 381 -32.30 16.23 2.43
CA ASP A 381 -31.39 16.77 3.44
C ASP A 381 -29.97 16.98 2.88
N LEU A 382 -29.74 16.65 1.61
CA LEU A 382 -28.47 16.94 0.93
C LEU A 382 -28.31 18.45 0.76
N ASP A 383 -27.09 18.93 1.01
CA ASP A 383 -26.69 20.30 0.68
C ASP A 383 -27.02 20.61 -0.79
N PRO A 384 -27.49 21.84 -1.14
CA PRO A 384 -27.84 22.18 -2.51
C PRO A 384 -26.74 21.85 -3.52
N SER A 385 -25.47 22.09 -3.20
CA SER A 385 -24.37 21.79 -4.14
C SER A 385 -24.15 20.27 -4.32
N ALA A 386 -24.33 19.48 -3.26
CA ALA A 386 -24.33 18.02 -3.34
C ALA A 386 -25.52 17.48 -4.16
N SER A 387 -26.72 18.06 -3.97
CA SER A 387 -27.92 17.69 -4.72
C SER A 387 -27.80 17.97 -6.22
N HIS A 388 -27.25 19.13 -6.60
CA HIS A 388 -26.98 19.45 -8.00
C HIS A 388 -25.95 18.49 -8.60
N ALA A 389 -24.85 18.20 -7.88
CA ALA A 389 -23.84 17.26 -8.35
C ALA A 389 -24.39 15.84 -8.52
N LEU A 390 -25.23 15.38 -7.58
CA LEU A 390 -25.91 14.08 -7.69
C LEU A 390 -26.78 14.01 -8.95
N HIS A 391 -27.58 15.05 -9.21
CA HIS A 391 -28.42 15.12 -10.40
C HIS A 391 -27.57 15.08 -11.69
N ASP A 392 -26.50 15.88 -11.74
CA ASP A 392 -25.63 15.96 -12.91
C ASP A 392 -24.91 14.63 -13.18
N LEU A 393 -24.43 13.94 -12.14
CA LEU A 393 -23.80 12.62 -12.28
C LEU A 393 -24.79 11.57 -12.79
N ILE A 394 -26.02 11.55 -12.24
CA ILE A 394 -27.07 10.64 -12.70
C ILE A 394 -27.41 10.92 -14.16
N SER A 395 -27.59 12.18 -14.53
CA SER A 395 -27.87 12.58 -15.92
C SER A 395 -26.76 12.13 -16.86
N LEU A 396 -25.49 12.34 -16.47
CA LEU A 396 -24.33 11.96 -17.27
C LEU A 396 -24.28 10.43 -17.52
N VAL A 397 -24.56 9.64 -16.49
CA VAL A 397 -24.59 8.17 -16.59
C VAL A 397 -25.74 7.72 -17.49
N HIS A 398 -26.93 8.29 -17.33
CA HIS A 398 -28.09 7.94 -18.15
C HIS A 398 -27.86 8.29 -19.63
N ASP A 399 -27.30 9.47 -19.92
CA ASP A 399 -26.96 9.87 -21.29
C ASP A 399 -25.97 8.89 -21.93
N HIS A 400 -24.96 8.44 -21.17
CA HIS A 400 -23.98 7.46 -21.63
C HIS A 400 -24.62 6.10 -21.93
N VAL A 401 -25.41 5.55 -21.00
CA VAL A 401 -26.08 4.26 -21.18
C VAL A 401 -27.02 4.29 -22.39
N ASN A 402 -27.77 5.38 -22.57
CA ASN A 402 -28.66 5.57 -23.73
C ASN A 402 -27.87 5.65 -25.05
N ALA A 403 -26.73 6.34 -25.08
CA ALA A 403 -25.87 6.44 -26.26
C ALA A 403 -25.27 5.09 -26.67
N VAL A 404 -24.85 4.28 -25.70
CA VAL A 404 -24.35 2.92 -25.92
C VAL A 404 -25.46 1.98 -26.40
N GLY A 405 -26.66 2.07 -25.82
CA GLY A 405 -27.83 1.31 -26.24
C GLY A 405 -28.23 1.60 -27.70
N THR A 406 -28.28 2.88 -28.07
CA THR A 406 -28.60 3.31 -29.45
C THR A 406 -27.56 2.84 -30.46
N SER A 407 -26.27 2.84 -30.07
CA SER A 407 -25.17 2.34 -30.92
C SER A 407 -25.25 0.83 -31.14
N ARG A 408 -25.79 0.08 -30.19
CA ARG A 408 -26.01 -1.38 -30.29
C ARG A 408 -27.23 -1.73 -31.14
N GLU A 409 -28.30 -0.94 -31.08
CA GLU A 409 -29.50 -1.12 -31.92
C GLU A 409 -29.24 -0.83 -33.41
N LEU A 410 -28.36 0.14 -33.71
CA LEU A 410 -27.92 0.44 -35.08
C LEU A 410 -27.07 -0.67 -35.72
N GLN A 411 -26.53 -1.61 -34.94
CA GLN A 411 -25.83 -2.80 -35.46
C GLN A 411 -26.77 -3.98 -35.77
N HIS A 412 -28.01 -3.96 -35.28
CA HIS A 412 -28.96 -5.07 -35.46
C HIS A 412 -30.00 -4.87 -36.59
N THR A 413 -29.85 -3.83 -37.41
CA THR A 413 -30.75 -3.58 -38.55
C THR A 413 -30.01 -3.40 -39.88
N SER A 414 -29.53 -4.52 -40.46
CA SER A 414 -29.38 -4.72 -41.92
C SER A 414 -28.94 -6.15 -42.27
N PRO A 415 -29.70 -6.90 -43.10
CA PRO A 415 -29.16 -8.02 -43.87
C PRO A 415 -29.12 -7.68 -45.37
N SER A 416 -27.93 -7.60 -45.99
CA SER A 416 -27.63 -8.21 -47.31
C SER A 416 -26.25 -7.82 -47.88
N SER A 417 -25.44 -8.87 -48.04
CA SER A 417 -24.40 -9.18 -49.05
C SER A 417 -23.26 -8.23 -49.45
N SER A 418 -22.06 -8.85 -49.33
CA SER A 418 -20.80 -8.73 -50.10
C SER A 418 -19.92 -7.49 -49.94
N ASP A 419 -18.96 -7.56 -49.01
CA ASP A 419 -17.55 -7.81 -49.35
C ASP A 419 -16.72 -8.07 -48.08
N ILE A 420 -15.82 -9.07 -48.14
CA ILE A 420 -14.99 -9.52 -47.02
C ILE A 420 -13.84 -8.52 -46.80
N ALA A 421 -13.90 -7.77 -45.71
CA ALA A 421 -12.79 -7.02 -45.13
C ALA A 421 -12.68 -7.38 -43.64
N PRO A 422 -11.46 -7.44 -43.05
CA PRO A 422 -11.26 -8.11 -41.78
C PRO A 422 -11.94 -7.33 -40.65
N GLU A 423 -12.74 -8.05 -39.87
CA GLU A 423 -13.41 -7.58 -38.66
C GLU A 423 -12.40 -6.88 -37.73
N ARG A 424 -12.52 -5.55 -37.63
CA ARG A 424 -11.98 -4.83 -36.49
C ARG A 424 -12.98 -4.96 -35.36
N ASP A 425 -12.69 -5.94 -34.52
CA ASP A 425 -13.15 -6.10 -33.15
C ASP A 425 -13.51 -4.76 -32.48
N SER A 426 -14.82 -4.54 -32.33
CA SER A 426 -15.44 -3.33 -31.78
C SER A 426 -15.39 -3.23 -30.25
N SER A 427 -14.49 -3.99 -29.62
CA SER A 427 -14.10 -3.88 -28.22
C SER A 427 -12.96 -2.88 -27.98
N LYS A 428 -12.53 -2.13 -29.01
CA LYS A 428 -11.46 -1.12 -28.96
C LYS A 428 -11.92 0.35 -29.02
N ILE A 429 -13.14 0.64 -28.60
CA ILE A 429 -13.64 2.01 -28.40
C ILE A 429 -13.85 2.14 -26.87
N LEU A 430 -12.88 2.57 -26.05
CA LEU A 430 -12.36 3.93 -25.94
C LEU A 430 -11.06 3.93 -25.10
N VAL A 431 -9.91 3.57 -25.68
CA VAL A 431 -8.59 3.64 -24.98
C VAL A 431 -7.64 4.66 -25.63
N ASN A 432 -8.11 5.42 -26.62
CA ASN A 432 -7.30 6.45 -27.28
C ASN A 432 -7.92 7.85 -27.11
N ALA A 433 -7.56 8.53 -26.03
CA ALA A 433 -7.12 9.93 -26.02
C ALA A 433 -6.84 10.34 -24.57
N LEU A 434 -5.62 10.81 -24.35
CA LEU A 434 -5.16 11.43 -23.12
C LEU A 434 -6.03 12.65 -22.83
N SER A 435 -6.98 12.53 -21.91
CA SER A 435 -7.77 13.66 -21.42
C SER A 435 -7.05 14.26 -20.24
N SER A 436 -6.74 15.55 -20.31
CA SER A 436 -6.42 16.32 -19.10
C SER A 436 -7.65 16.36 -18.18
N LEU A 437 -7.50 16.86 -16.94
CA LEU A 437 -8.66 17.10 -16.07
C LEU A 437 -9.76 17.93 -16.77
N GLU A 438 -9.40 18.80 -17.71
CA GLU A 438 -10.35 19.67 -18.44
C GLU A 438 -11.18 18.91 -19.48
N ASP A 439 -10.65 17.82 -20.03
CA ASP A 439 -11.31 17.03 -21.07
C ASP A 439 -12.21 15.93 -20.50
N ASP A 440 -12.05 15.63 -19.20
CA ASP A 440 -12.82 14.61 -18.50
C ASP A 440 -13.91 15.24 -17.62
N ARG A 441 -15.16 15.13 -18.08
CA ARG A 441 -16.33 15.64 -17.37
C ARG A 441 -16.53 15.01 -15.99
N VAL A 442 -16.29 13.70 -15.84
CA VAL A 442 -16.46 13.00 -14.56
C VAL A 442 -15.38 13.49 -13.59
N ALA A 443 -14.12 13.49 -14.02
CA ALA A 443 -13.01 13.95 -13.20
C ALA A 443 -13.18 15.41 -12.77
N HIS A 444 -13.59 16.29 -13.69
CA HIS A 444 -13.83 17.71 -13.40
C HIS A 444 -14.97 17.89 -12.38
N MET A 445 -16.05 17.11 -12.46
CA MET A 445 -17.11 17.14 -11.47
C MET A 445 -16.59 16.71 -10.10
N LEU A 446 -15.95 15.54 -10.01
CA LEU A 446 -15.42 15.01 -8.74
C LEU A 446 -14.40 15.97 -8.10
N TRP A 447 -13.54 16.59 -8.91
CA TRP A 447 -12.50 17.51 -8.43
C TRP A 447 -13.05 18.77 -7.77
N ASN A 448 -14.11 19.36 -8.34
CA ASN A 448 -14.68 20.61 -7.82
C ASN A 448 -15.64 20.41 -6.64
N LEU A 449 -15.95 19.17 -6.26
CA LEU A 449 -16.70 18.88 -5.03
C LEU A 449 -15.78 18.84 -3.80
N GLU A 450 -16.27 19.38 -2.69
CA GLU A 450 -15.67 19.15 -1.37
C GLU A 450 -15.80 17.66 -0.99
N ALA A 451 -14.81 17.13 -0.27
CA ALA A 451 -14.76 15.72 0.13
C ALA A 451 -16.02 15.25 0.89
N SER A 452 -16.49 16.04 1.86
CA SER A 452 -17.71 15.77 2.63
C SER A 452 -18.96 15.69 1.74
N LYS A 453 -19.09 16.61 0.78
CA LYS A 453 -20.21 16.64 -0.18
C LYS A 453 -20.16 15.46 -1.12
N LEU A 454 -18.96 15.10 -1.61
CA LEU A 454 -18.79 13.92 -2.46
C LEU A 454 -19.14 12.64 -1.69
N ARG A 455 -18.74 12.52 -0.42
CA ARG A 455 -19.14 11.41 0.47
C ARG A 455 -20.66 11.26 0.49
N ASP A 456 -21.38 12.35 0.72
CA ASP A 456 -22.84 12.34 0.79
C ASP A 456 -23.49 11.97 -0.56
N VAL A 457 -22.94 12.48 -1.68
CA VAL A 457 -23.39 12.11 -3.04
C VAL A 457 -23.20 10.62 -3.30
N LEU A 458 -22.02 10.07 -3.00
CA LEU A 458 -21.72 8.65 -3.23
C LEU A 458 -22.59 7.74 -2.34
N LEU A 459 -22.82 8.11 -1.09
CA LEU A 459 -23.76 7.39 -0.20
C LEU A 459 -25.20 7.47 -0.72
N ALA A 460 -25.63 8.62 -1.24
CA ALA A 460 -26.95 8.75 -1.85
C ALA A 460 -27.08 7.88 -3.10
N MET A 461 -26.06 7.85 -3.97
CA MET A 461 -26.04 6.96 -5.13
C MET A 461 -26.05 5.48 -4.71
N ALA A 462 -25.25 5.09 -3.73
CA ALA A 462 -25.20 3.72 -3.21
C ALA A 462 -26.57 3.25 -2.68
N ARG A 463 -27.27 4.12 -1.93
CA ARG A 463 -28.56 3.79 -1.29
C ARG A 463 -29.75 3.81 -2.24
N TYR A 464 -29.80 4.79 -3.14
CA TYR A 464 -31.00 5.06 -3.95
C TYR A 464 -30.84 4.75 -5.44
N PHE A 465 -29.61 4.75 -5.95
CA PHE A 465 -29.28 4.57 -7.37
C PHE A 465 -28.09 3.61 -7.59
N PRO A 466 -28.07 2.41 -6.98
CA PRO A 466 -26.89 1.53 -6.99
C PRO A 466 -26.43 1.15 -8.40
N ARG A 467 -27.36 0.92 -9.35
CA ARG A 467 -27.01 0.62 -10.75
C ARG A 467 -26.40 1.81 -11.49
N THR A 468 -26.76 3.03 -11.12
CA THR A 468 -26.14 4.25 -11.66
C THR A 468 -24.74 4.44 -11.09
N LEU A 469 -24.54 4.13 -9.81
CA LEU A 469 -23.21 4.13 -9.18
C LEU A 469 -22.30 3.07 -9.83
N GLU A 470 -22.82 1.87 -10.03
CA GLU A 470 -22.12 0.78 -10.70
C GLU A 470 -21.68 1.19 -12.11
N ALA A 471 -22.59 1.73 -12.92
CA ALA A 471 -22.25 2.20 -14.27
C ALA A 471 -21.21 3.34 -14.25
N LEU A 472 -21.30 4.27 -13.28
CA LEU A 472 -20.32 5.34 -13.12
C LEU A 472 -18.91 4.77 -12.85
N ILE A 473 -18.78 3.89 -11.88
CA ILE A 473 -17.47 3.37 -11.43
C ILE A 473 -16.91 2.33 -12.40
N ILE A 474 -17.72 1.39 -12.87
CA ILE A 474 -17.26 0.27 -13.71
C ILE A 474 -17.04 0.70 -15.16
N HIS A 475 -17.91 1.56 -15.72
CA HIS A 475 -17.91 1.84 -17.15
C HIS A 475 -17.44 3.24 -17.52
N MET A 476 -17.62 4.24 -16.66
CA MET A 476 -17.34 5.64 -16.99
C MET A 476 -16.10 6.22 -16.29
N LEU A 477 -15.56 5.55 -15.29
CA LEU A 477 -14.39 6.02 -14.56
C LEU A 477 -13.13 5.92 -15.43
N SER A 478 -12.68 7.07 -15.94
CA SER A 478 -11.40 7.18 -16.64
C SER A 478 -10.22 7.06 -15.67
N PRO A 479 -8.98 6.91 -16.18
CA PRO A 479 -7.77 7.01 -15.35
C PRO A 479 -7.67 8.31 -14.54
N VAL A 480 -8.03 9.47 -15.12
CA VAL A 480 -7.97 10.77 -14.44
C VAL A 480 -9.05 10.85 -13.36
N ALA A 481 -10.27 10.41 -13.68
CA ALA A 481 -11.37 10.40 -12.73
C ALA A 481 -11.10 9.45 -11.55
N ALA A 482 -10.45 8.32 -11.80
CA ALA A 482 -10.03 7.38 -10.75
C ALA A 482 -8.99 8.01 -9.80
N GLU A 483 -7.96 8.67 -10.34
CA GLU A 483 -6.96 9.38 -9.51
C GLU A 483 -7.65 10.43 -8.63
N VAL A 484 -8.49 11.29 -9.22
CA VAL A 484 -9.26 12.32 -8.50
C VAL A 484 -10.15 11.70 -7.43
N LEU A 485 -10.88 10.62 -7.75
CA LEU A 485 -11.73 9.91 -6.80
C LEU A 485 -10.93 9.40 -5.61
N THR A 486 -9.75 8.80 -5.86
CA THR A 486 -8.91 8.27 -4.78
C THR A 486 -8.30 9.38 -3.92
N GLN A 487 -7.91 10.52 -4.50
CA GLN A 487 -7.49 11.69 -3.70
C GLN A 487 -8.64 12.21 -2.82
N LYS A 488 -9.87 12.17 -3.32
CA LYS A 488 -11.05 12.54 -2.51
C LYS A 488 -11.34 11.53 -1.41
N PHE A 489 -11.11 10.24 -1.63
CA PHE A 489 -11.19 9.22 -0.58
C PHE A 489 -10.16 9.51 0.52
N ASP A 490 -8.93 9.88 0.16
CA ASP A 490 -7.91 10.29 1.13
C ASP A 490 -8.33 11.53 1.94
N GLU A 491 -8.96 12.53 1.29
CA GLU A 491 -9.53 13.71 1.97
C GLU A 491 -10.68 13.32 2.93
N ILE A 492 -11.57 12.40 2.53
CA ILE A 492 -12.67 11.90 3.36
C ILE A 492 -12.11 11.19 4.60
N ASP A 493 -11.10 10.35 4.42
CA ASP A 493 -10.43 9.60 5.47
C ASP A 493 -9.74 10.51 6.50
N GLN A 494 -9.21 11.66 6.06
CA GLN A 494 -8.59 12.65 6.96
C GLN A 494 -9.64 13.43 7.77
N GLN A 495 -10.87 13.56 7.26
CA GLN A 495 -11.94 14.34 7.86
C GLN A 495 -12.92 13.51 8.70
N SER A 496 -12.85 12.17 8.62
CA SER A 496 -13.82 11.25 9.24
C SER A 496 -13.20 10.44 10.39
N GLY A 497 -13.99 10.13 11.42
CA GLY A 497 -13.60 9.15 12.44
C GLY A 497 -13.55 7.72 11.88
N GLU A 498 -12.89 6.81 12.59
CA GLU A 498 -12.68 5.42 12.14
C GLU A 498 -13.99 4.66 11.87
N GLU A 499 -15.00 4.84 12.74
CA GLU A 499 -16.33 4.26 12.57
C GLU A 499 -17.05 4.81 11.33
N ASP A 500 -17.05 6.14 11.16
CA ASP A 500 -17.67 6.81 10.01
C ASP A 500 -17.04 6.37 8.68
N ARG A 501 -15.71 6.23 8.66
CA ARG A 501 -14.95 5.75 7.50
C ARG A 501 -15.31 4.30 7.15
N SER A 502 -15.30 3.42 8.16
CA SER A 502 -15.65 2.00 7.99
C SER A 502 -17.10 1.84 7.53
N GLN A 503 -18.00 2.68 8.02
CA GLN A 503 -19.38 2.71 7.55
C GLN A 503 -19.48 3.19 6.10
N PHE A 504 -18.78 4.27 5.74
CA PHE A 504 -18.77 4.81 4.38
C PHE A 504 -18.37 3.76 3.34
N TYR A 505 -17.22 3.11 3.52
CA TYR A 505 -16.74 2.12 2.54
C TYR A 505 -17.63 0.88 2.47
N ARG A 506 -18.17 0.43 3.61
CA ARG A 506 -19.12 -0.69 3.64
C ARG A 506 -20.39 -0.39 2.84
N GLU A 507 -20.93 0.82 2.98
CA GLU A 507 -22.11 1.23 2.22
C GLU A 507 -21.78 1.49 0.74
N PHE A 508 -20.63 2.10 0.44
CA PHE A 508 -20.19 2.36 -0.92
C PHE A 508 -19.96 1.05 -1.70
N TYR A 509 -19.11 0.17 -1.19
CA TYR A 509 -18.80 -1.11 -1.85
C TYR A 509 -19.98 -2.08 -1.80
N GLY A 510 -20.80 -2.06 -0.76
CA GLY A 510 -22.01 -2.89 -0.67
C GLY A 510 -23.10 -2.57 -1.71
N ALA A 511 -22.95 -1.50 -2.50
CA ALA A 511 -23.83 -1.19 -3.62
C ALA A 511 -23.52 -2.00 -4.90
N PHE A 512 -22.38 -2.68 -4.96
CA PHE A 512 -21.92 -3.46 -6.11
C PHE A 512 -22.23 -4.95 -5.92
N ASP A 513 -22.61 -5.64 -6.99
CA ASP A 513 -22.83 -7.09 -6.95
C ASP A 513 -21.52 -7.86 -6.64
N ASP A 514 -20.38 -7.29 -7.05
CA ASP A 514 -19.03 -7.76 -6.74
C ASP A 514 -18.18 -6.59 -6.23
N GLU A 515 -18.00 -6.52 -4.91
CA GLU A 515 -17.21 -5.48 -4.24
C GLU A 515 -15.74 -5.47 -4.71
N SER A 516 -15.19 -6.65 -5.01
CA SER A 516 -13.80 -6.79 -5.47
C SER A 516 -13.62 -6.22 -6.87
N ALA A 517 -14.60 -6.41 -7.76
CA ALA A 517 -14.55 -5.86 -9.11
C ALA A 517 -14.52 -4.32 -9.12
N ALA A 518 -15.30 -3.67 -8.26
CA ALA A 518 -15.31 -2.21 -8.14
C ALA A 518 -13.94 -1.67 -7.67
N MET A 519 -13.38 -2.28 -6.62
CA MET A 519 -12.05 -1.95 -6.13
C MET A 519 -10.97 -2.16 -7.21
N ASP A 520 -11.00 -3.32 -7.87
CA ASP A 520 -10.02 -3.68 -8.91
C ASP A 520 -10.05 -2.67 -10.07
N ILE A 521 -11.23 -2.21 -10.49
CA ILE A 521 -11.36 -1.20 -11.55
C ILE A 521 -10.80 0.14 -11.09
N ILE A 522 -11.16 0.63 -9.90
CA ILE A 522 -10.63 1.89 -9.37
C ILE A 522 -9.10 1.87 -9.34
N LEU A 523 -8.53 0.80 -8.77
CA LEU A 523 -7.08 0.65 -8.65
C LEU A 523 -6.39 0.50 -10.02
N THR A 524 -6.96 -0.28 -10.94
CA THR A 524 -6.39 -0.46 -12.29
C THR A 524 -6.40 0.86 -13.08
N ARG A 525 -7.45 1.66 -12.94
CA ARG A 525 -7.55 2.98 -13.59
C ARG A 525 -6.56 3.97 -12.97
N LYS A 526 -6.40 3.96 -11.64
CA LYS A 526 -5.37 4.74 -10.93
C LYS A 526 -3.96 4.37 -11.40
N GLU A 527 -3.64 3.07 -11.47
CA GLU A 527 -2.35 2.58 -11.98
C GLU A 527 -2.12 2.99 -13.44
N THR A 528 -3.17 3.00 -14.27
CA THR A 528 -3.09 3.49 -15.66
C THR A 528 -2.71 4.97 -15.71
N PHE A 529 -3.27 5.80 -14.82
CA PHE A 529 -2.92 7.21 -14.71
C PHE A 529 -1.47 7.39 -14.24
N ALA A 530 -1.06 6.67 -13.19
CA ALA A 530 0.30 6.70 -12.67
C ALA A 530 1.34 6.20 -13.72
N PHE A 531 0.98 5.20 -14.53
CA PHE A 531 1.80 4.75 -15.64
C PHE A 531 2.00 5.83 -16.70
N GLN A 532 0.98 6.65 -16.98
CA GLN A 532 1.13 7.78 -17.89
C GLN A 532 2.08 8.86 -17.33
N ALA A 533 1.97 9.18 -16.05
CA ALA A 533 2.92 10.07 -15.38
C ALA A 533 4.35 9.52 -15.43
N PHE A 534 4.52 8.21 -15.24
CA PHE A 534 5.80 7.53 -15.42
C PHE A 534 6.38 7.68 -16.83
N LYS A 535 5.56 7.53 -17.87
CA LYS A 535 5.99 7.76 -19.25
C LYS A 535 6.47 9.20 -19.47
N ASN A 536 5.73 10.19 -18.96
CA ASN A 536 6.13 11.59 -19.06
C ASN A 536 7.47 11.85 -18.35
N VAL A 537 7.69 11.24 -17.19
CA VAL A 537 8.96 11.33 -16.46
C VAL A 537 10.12 10.74 -17.26
N LEU A 538 9.94 9.54 -17.83
CA LEU A 538 10.98 8.91 -18.65
C LEU A 538 11.31 9.73 -19.90
N ASP A 539 10.30 10.28 -20.57
CA ASP A 539 10.48 11.14 -21.72
C ASP A 539 11.25 12.42 -21.33
N LYS A 540 10.74 13.14 -20.34
CA LYS A 540 11.27 14.45 -19.90
C LYS A 540 12.69 14.39 -19.35
N TYR A 541 13.03 13.33 -18.59
CA TYR A 541 14.31 13.26 -17.88
C TYR A 541 15.31 12.30 -18.50
N LEU A 542 14.86 11.29 -19.26
CA LEU A 542 15.73 10.27 -19.87
C LEU A 542 15.62 10.21 -21.41
N GLY A 543 14.68 10.92 -22.04
CA GLY A 543 14.43 10.85 -23.49
C GLY A 543 13.92 9.48 -23.97
N VAL A 544 13.31 8.70 -23.08
CA VAL A 544 12.81 7.36 -23.39
C VAL A 544 11.30 7.39 -23.62
N HIS A 545 10.89 7.08 -24.86
CA HIS A 545 9.48 6.99 -25.23
C HIS A 545 8.96 5.55 -25.12
N ILE A 546 8.08 5.28 -24.16
CA ILE A 546 7.43 3.97 -24.00
C ILE A 546 6.03 4.00 -24.63
N THR A 547 5.77 3.10 -25.58
CA THR A 547 4.49 3.07 -26.33
C THR A 547 3.38 2.28 -25.62
N SER A 548 3.70 1.38 -24.70
CA SER A 548 2.73 0.53 -23.99
C SER A 548 3.35 0.00 -22.69
N PRO A 549 2.58 -0.30 -21.62
CA PRO A 549 3.13 -1.08 -20.52
C PRO A 549 3.47 -2.45 -21.09
N THR A 550 4.76 -2.79 -21.13
CA THR A 550 5.17 -4.15 -21.49
C THR A 550 4.57 -5.08 -20.44
N THR A 551 3.50 -5.79 -20.80
CA THR A 551 2.87 -6.86 -20.02
C THR A 551 3.75 -8.10 -19.86
N ASN A 552 4.98 -8.06 -20.40
CA ASN A 552 6.00 -9.07 -20.19
C ASN A 552 7.29 -8.37 -19.76
N LEU A 553 7.53 -8.28 -18.45
CA LEU A 553 8.87 -8.10 -17.88
C LEU A 553 8.96 -8.74 -16.49
#